data_AF-A0A2N9MSD2-F1
#
_entry.id   AF-A0A2N9MSD2-F1
#
_cell.length_a   1.000
_cell.length_b   1.000
_cell.length_c   1.000
_cell.angle_alpha   90.00
_cell.angle_beta   90.00
_cell.angle_gamma   90.00
#
_symmetry.space_group_name_H-M   'P 1'
#
loop_
_entity.id
_entity.type
_entity.pdbx_description
1 polymer ?
#
loop_
_entity_poly.entity_id
_entity_poly.type
_entity_poly.pdbx_seq_one_letter_code
_entity_poly.pdbx_strand_id
1 'polypeptide(L)'
;MIKTRFLGAVLGTALLAGGLAIAQPPKKNISAARHPNLNAAQRLSQQAWEKIVAAQQANEWDMQGHAQKAKELLDQVNRELKMAAEAANKK
;
A
#
# COMPACT_ATOMS: atom_id res chain seq x y z
N MET A 1 -27.30 -23.64 -23.57
CA MET A 1 -25.86 -23.53 -23.23
C MET A 1 -25.30 -22.08 -23.23
N ILE A 2 -26.10 -21.04 -23.54
CA ILE A 2 -25.63 -19.64 -23.58
C ILE A 2 -25.67 -18.95 -22.21
N LYS A 3 -26.60 -19.33 -21.32
CA LYS A 3 -26.81 -18.67 -20.01
C LYS A 3 -25.65 -18.88 -19.00
N THR A 4 -24.95 -20.01 -19.06
CA THR A 4 -23.82 -20.31 -18.15
C THR A 4 -22.54 -19.56 -18.50
N ARG A 5 -22.38 -19.14 -19.76
CA ARG A 5 -21.19 -18.39 -20.22
C ARG A 5 -21.27 -16.91 -19.81
N PHE A 6 -22.49 -16.36 -19.71
CA PHE A 6 -22.72 -15.01 -19.21
C PHE A 6 -22.43 -14.87 -17.70
N LEU A 7 -22.71 -15.90 -16.89
CA LEU A 7 -22.38 -15.86 -15.46
C LEU A 7 -20.86 -15.85 -15.22
N GLY A 8 -20.08 -16.59 -16.01
CA GLY A 8 -18.61 -16.59 -15.91
C GLY A 8 -17.98 -15.25 -16.31
N ALA A 9 -18.53 -14.59 -17.32
CA ALA A 9 -18.02 -13.29 -17.80
C ALA A 9 -18.28 -12.14 -16.80
N VAL A 10 -19.41 -12.18 -16.08
CA VAL A 10 -19.77 -11.16 -15.07
C VAL A 10 -18.98 -11.34 -13.76
N LEU A 11 -18.71 -12.58 -13.35
CA LEU A 11 -17.84 -12.86 -12.19
C LEU A 11 -16.36 -12.52 -12.46
N GLY A 12 -15.88 -12.73 -13.69
CA GLY A 12 -14.50 -12.39 -14.07
C GLY A 12 -14.22 -10.88 -14.13
N THR A 13 -15.22 -10.06 -14.50
CA THR A 13 -15.07 -8.60 -14.56
C THR A 13 -15.20 -7.92 -13.19
N ALA A 14 -15.93 -8.51 -12.25
CA ALA A 14 -16.01 -8.00 -10.87
C ALA A 14 -14.68 -8.16 -10.10
N LEU A 15 -13.87 -9.17 -10.43
CA LEU A 15 -12.55 -9.39 -9.83
C LEU A 15 -11.46 -8.41 -10.34
N LEU A 16 -11.66 -7.77 -11.49
CA LEU A 16 -10.68 -6.85 -12.09
C LEU A 16 -10.91 -5.37 -11.72
N ALA A 17 -12.03 -5.03 -11.09
CA ALA A 17 -12.36 -3.65 -10.72
C ALA A 17 -11.63 -3.12 -9.46
N GLY A 18 -10.88 -3.97 -8.74
CA GLY A 18 -10.15 -3.58 -7.53
C GLY A 18 -8.74 -3.00 -7.75
N GLY A 19 -8.27 -2.93 -9.00
CA GLY A 19 -6.84 -2.85 -9.31
C GLY A 19 -6.21 -1.46 -9.52
N LEU A 20 -6.91 -0.35 -9.30
CA LEU A 20 -6.36 1.00 -9.52
C LEU A 20 -6.48 1.89 -8.28
N ALA A 21 -6.04 1.39 -7.13
CA ALA A 21 -5.57 2.29 -6.07
C ALA A 21 -4.23 2.88 -6.54
N ILE A 22 -4.31 3.93 -7.35
CA ILE A 22 -3.16 4.78 -7.70
C ILE A 22 -2.55 5.19 -6.35
N ALA A 23 -1.36 4.68 -6.06
CA ALA A 23 -0.63 4.99 -4.84
C ALA A 23 -0.49 6.51 -4.77
N GLN A 24 -1.30 7.16 -3.92
CA GLN A 24 -1.24 8.60 -3.76
C GLN A 24 0.15 8.91 -3.19
N PRO A 25 0.95 9.77 -3.84
CA PRO A 25 2.28 10.11 -3.35
C PRO A 25 2.16 10.65 -1.91
N PRO A 26 3.08 10.25 -1.00
CA PRO A 26 2.86 10.40 0.43
C PRO A 26 2.59 11.85 0.86
N LYS A 27 1.56 11.99 1.70
CA LYS A 27 1.17 13.22 2.41
C LYS A 27 2.38 13.78 3.18
N LYS A 28 3.09 14.81 2.66
CA LYS A 28 4.17 15.60 3.32
C LYS A 28 5.02 14.81 4.34
N ASN A 29 6.26 14.47 3.96
CA ASN A 29 7.20 13.69 4.77
C ASN A 29 7.48 14.29 6.16
N ILE A 30 7.82 13.41 7.12
CA ILE A 30 8.27 13.79 8.46
C ILE A 30 9.60 14.55 8.36
N SER A 31 9.72 15.68 9.07
CA SER A 31 10.95 16.47 9.07
C SER A 31 12.11 15.68 9.69
N ALA A 32 13.15 15.40 8.90
CA ALA A 32 14.36 14.73 9.38
C ALA A 32 15.12 15.56 10.43
N ALA A 33 15.02 16.90 10.36
CA ALA A 33 15.68 17.80 11.31
C ALA A 33 15.04 17.75 12.71
N ARG A 34 13.74 17.46 12.81
CA ARG A 34 13.03 17.37 14.10
C ARG A 34 12.90 15.94 14.60
N HIS A 35 12.64 15.00 13.70
CA HIS A 35 12.34 13.60 14.03
C HIS A 35 13.15 12.65 13.15
N PRO A 36 14.48 12.56 13.32
CA PRO A 36 15.35 11.77 12.43
C PRO A 36 14.97 10.29 12.39
N ASN A 37 14.60 9.70 13.54
CA ASN A 37 14.22 8.29 13.61
C ASN A 37 12.86 8.01 12.97
N LEU A 38 11.86 8.88 13.15
CA LEU A 38 10.55 8.72 12.52
C LEU A 38 10.63 8.96 11.01
N ASN A 39 11.46 9.91 10.57
CA ASN A 39 11.78 10.10 9.15
C ASN A 39 12.44 8.84 8.55
N ALA A 40 13.43 8.27 9.24
CA ALA A 40 14.09 7.05 8.80
C ALA A 40 13.10 5.87 8.72
N ALA A 41 12.23 5.70 9.72
CA ALA A 41 11.19 4.67 9.70
C ALA A 41 10.24 4.85 8.52
N GLN A 42 9.77 6.08 8.25
CA GLN A 42 8.89 6.37 7.10
C GLN A 42 9.57 6.03 5.77
N ARG A 43 10.87 6.34 5.63
CA ARG A 43 11.65 5.97 4.43
C ARG A 43 11.80 4.46 4.29
N LEU A 44 12.02 3.73 5.37
CA LEU A 44 12.13 2.26 5.35
C LEU A 44 10.79 1.61 5.01
N SER A 45 9.69 2.12 5.55
CA SER A 45 8.33 1.67 5.21
C SER A 45 8.02 1.90 3.72
N GLN A 46 8.41 3.04 3.17
CA GLN A 46 8.28 3.33 1.74
C GLN A 46 9.12 2.35 0.88
N GLN A 47 10.38 2.11 1.24
CA GLN A 47 11.23 1.15 0.53
C GLN A 47 10.66 -0.28 0.59
N ALA A 48 10.15 -0.70 1.75
CA ALA A 48 9.51 -1.99 1.90
C ALA A 48 8.29 -2.13 0.97
N TRP A 49 7.48 -1.07 0.87
CA TRP A 49 6.32 -1.02 -0.03
C TRP A 49 6.75 -1.22 -1.49
N GLU A 50 7.79 -0.51 -1.94
CA GLU A 50 8.34 -0.62 -3.30
C GLU A 50 8.86 -2.03 -3.59
N LYS A 51 9.53 -2.66 -2.61
CA LYS A 51 10.00 -4.05 -2.73
C LYS A 51 8.84 -5.04 -2.81
N ILE A 52 7.73 -4.79 -2.12
CA ILE A 52 6.53 -5.62 -2.24
C ILE A 52 5.91 -5.47 -3.63
N VAL A 53 5.87 -4.26 -4.21
CA VAL A 53 5.40 -4.09 -5.60
C VAL A 53 6.28 -4.85 -6.59
N ALA A 54 7.60 -4.76 -6.46
CA ALA A 54 8.51 -5.54 -7.28
C ALA A 54 8.29 -7.06 -7.11
N ALA A 55 8.03 -7.52 -5.88
CA ALA A 55 7.69 -8.92 -5.62
C ALA A 55 6.38 -9.32 -6.28
N GLN A 56 5.34 -8.46 -6.27
CA GLN A 56 4.10 -8.72 -6.98
C GLN A 56 4.34 -8.89 -8.48
N GLN A 57 5.10 -7.99 -9.09
CA GLN A 57 5.43 -8.05 -10.52
C GLN A 57 6.18 -9.34 -10.87
N ALA A 58 7.14 -9.76 -10.02
CA ALA A 58 7.92 -10.98 -10.23
C ALA A 58 7.11 -12.27 -10.02
N ASN A 59 5.99 -12.22 -9.30
CA ASN A 59 5.10 -13.36 -9.02
C ASN A 59 3.77 -13.25 -9.77
N GLU A 60 3.76 -12.57 -10.93
CA GLU A 60 2.57 -12.43 -11.79
C GLU A 60 1.32 -11.91 -11.05
N TRP A 61 1.54 -11.14 -9.99
CA TRP A 61 0.53 -10.62 -9.06
C TRP A 61 -0.23 -11.69 -8.24
N ASP A 62 0.11 -12.98 -8.39
CA ASP A 62 -0.45 -14.08 -7.62
C ASP A 62 0.34 -14.34 -6.33
N MET A 63 0.08 -13.51 -5.33
CA MET A 63 0.61 -13.66 -3.97
C MET A 63 -0.51 -13.86 -2.95
N GLN A 64 -1.62 -14.49 -3.38
CA GLN A 64 -2.79 -14.81 -2.55
C GLN A 64 -3.34 -13.62 -1.73
N GLY A 65 -3.16 -12.40 -2.23
CA GLY A 65 -3.59 -11.16 -1.55
C GLY A 65 -2.66 -10.67 -0.42
N HIS A 66 -1.65 -11.44 0.00
CA HIS A 66 -0.75 -11.05 1.09
C HIS A 66 0.07 -9.79 0.77
N ALA A 67 0.52 -9.66 -0.48
CA ALA A 67 1.27 -8.48 -0.91
C ALA A 67 0.43 -7.20 -0.83
N GLN A 68 -0.85 -7.28 -1.20
CA GLN A 68 -1.77 -6.16 -1.06
C GLN A 68 -1.98 -5.81 0.42
N LYS A 69 -2.22 -6.81 1.26
CA LYS A 69 -2.36 -6.61 2.71
C LYS A 69 -1.12 -5.98 3.35
N ALA A 70 0.07 -6.40 2.95
CA ALA A 70 1.32 -5.87 3.45
C ALA A 70 1.49 -4.38 3.09
N LYS A 71 1.20 -3.99 1.85
CA LYS A 71 1.20 -2.58 1.42
C LYS A 71 0.22 -1.73 2.23
N GLU A 72 -0.99 -2.21 2.47
CA GLU A 72 -2.00 -1.51 3.28
C GLU A 72 -1.54 -1.30 4.73
N LEU A 73 -0.85 -2.28 5.31
CA LEU A 73 -0.26 -2.17 6.65
C LEU A 73 0.87 -1.15 6.67
N LEU A 74 1.74 -1.13 5.65
CA LEU A 74 2.80 -0.12 5.53
C LEU A 74 2.22 1.29 5.36
N ASP A 75 1.11 1.44 4.65
CA ASP A 75 0.39 2.71 4.56
C ASP A 75 -0.19 3.16 5.91
N GLN A 76 -0.68 2.22 6.73
CA GLN A 76 -1.09 2.50 8.10
C GLN A 76 0.08 2.94 8.96
N VAL A 77 1.20 2.22 8.92
CA VAL A 77 2.44 2.59 9.62
C VAL A 77 2.88 4.01 9.25
N ASN A 78 2.90 4.35 7.95
CA ASN A 78 3.27 5.69 7.50
C ASN A 78 2.36 6.80 8.05
N ARG A 79 1.05 6.53 8.22
CA ARG A 79 0.11 7.47 8.85
C ARG A 79 0.38 7.63 10.35
N GLU A 80 0.57 6.53 11.06
CA GLU A 80 0.87 6.53 12.50
C GLU A 80 2.18 7.25 12.82
N LEU A 81 3.24 7.00 12.02
CA LEU A 81 4.52 7.70 12.17
C LEU A 81 4.36 9.22 12.04
N LYS A 82 3.50 9.67 11.12
CA LYS A 82 3.20 11.09 10.95
C LYS A 82 2.43 11.66 12.13
N MET A 83 1.39 10.96 12.60
CA MET A 83 0.63 11.38 13.77
C MET A 83 1.51 11.44 15.03
N ALA A 84 2.44 10.50 15.19
CA ALA A 84 3.42 10.52 16.26
C ALA A 84 4.34 11.75 16.18
N ALA A 85 4.86 12.09 15.00
CA ALA A 85 5.67 13.28 14.79
C ALA A 85 4.87 14.58 15.06
N GLU A 86 3.61 14.64 14.64
CA GLU A 86 2.72 15.78 14.88
C GLU A 86 2.36 15.91 16.37
N ALA A 87 2.12 14.82 17.08
CA ALA A 87 1.90 14.82 18.52
C ALA A 87 3.15 15.29 19.28
N ALA A 88 4.33 14.82 18.88
CA ALA A 88 5.60 15.23 19.47
C ALA A 88 5.91 16.72 19.23
N ASN A 89 5.46 17.30 18.10
CA ASN A 89 5.61 18.74 17.82
C ASN A 89 4.71 19.65 18.66
N LYS A 90 3.65 19.12 19.29
CA LYS A 90 2.69 19.89 20.10
C LYS A 90 3.07 19.94 21.59
N LYS A 91 4.11 19.22 21.98
CA LYS A 91 4.64 19.19 23.35
C LYS A 91 5.70 20.27 23.51
#